data_AF-A0A0B6YN21-F1
#
_entry.id   AF-A0A0B6YN21-F1
#
_cell.length_a   1.000
_cell.length_b   1.000
_cell.length_c   1.000
_cell.angle_alpha   90.00
_cell.angle_beta   90.00
_cell.angle_gamma   90.00
#
_symmetry.space_group_name_H-M   'P 1'
#
loop_
_entity.id
_entity.type
_entity.pdbx_description
1 polymer ?
#
loop_
_entity_poly.entity_id
_entity_poly.type
_entity_poly.pdbx_seq_one_letter_code
_entity_poly.pdbx_strand_id
1 'polypeptide(L)'
;KNLDSVPDPRAVNQDKKNCLFSGTNVSSGKARGIVFGTGLDTEIGKIRTEMVETEAEKTPLQQKLDEFGEQLSKVISVICIAVWAINIGHFN
;
A
#
# COMPACT_ATOMS: atom_id res chain seq x y z
N LYS A 1 -3.80 41.34 -1.04
CA LYS A 1 -3.27 40.25 -0.18
C LYS A 1 -4.46 39.37 0.18
N ASN A 2 -4.65 38.24 -0.52
CA ASN A 2 -5.69 37.27 -0.17
C ASN A 2 -5.21 36.53 1.09
N LEU A 3 -5.60 37.04 2.26
CA LEU A 3 -5.37 36.40 3.57
C LEU A 3 -6.69 35.79 4.08
N ASP A 4 -7.64 35.59 3.17
CA ASP A 4 -8.96 35.12 3.52
C ASP A 4 -8.88 33.62 3.84
N SER A 5 -9.48 33.24 4.98
CA SER A 5 -9.58 31.84 5.35
C SER A 5 -10.37 31.12 4.27
N VAL A 6 -9.84 30.00 3.75
CA VAL A 6 -10.61 29.14 2.88
C VAL A 6 -11.85 28.69 3.67
N PRO A 7 -13.07 29.03 3.25
CA PRO A 7 -14.28 28.80 4.06
C PRO A 7 -14.64 27.31 4.16
N ASP A 8 -14.16 26.51 3.20
CA ASP A 8 -14.53 25.10 3.09
C ASP A 8 -13.50 24.20 3.81
N PRO A 9 -13.92 23.47 4.86
CA PRO A 9 -13.07 22.51 5.57
C PRO A 9 -12.70 21.28 4.72
N ARG A 10 -13.35 21.05 3.56
CA ARG A 10 -13.02 20.02 2.57
C ARG A 10 -12.31 20.56 1.33
N ALA A 11 -11.85 21.82 1.36
CA ALA A 11 -11.17 22.42 0.23
C ALA A 11 -9.96 21.57 -0.21
N VAL A 12 -9.88 21.36 -1.52
CA VAL A 12 -8.74 20.66 -2.14
C VAL A 12 -7.44 21.42 -1.84
N ASN A 13 -6.32 20.70 -1.80
CA ASN A 13 -5.02 21.31 -1.46
C ASN A 13 -4.63 22.47 -2.41
N GLN A 14 -5.20 22.55 -3.62
CA GLN A 14 -5.04 23.66 -4.55
C GLN A 14 -5.70 24.98 -4.10
N ASP A 15 -6.73 24.93 -3.26
CA ASP A 15 -7.44 26.12 -2.79
C ASP A 15 -6.75 26.77 -1.57
N LYS A 16 -5.85 26.05 -0.90
CA LYS A 16 -5.03 26.54 0.22
C LYS A 16 -3.89 27.44 -0.27
N LYS A 17 -4.24 28.56 -0.93
CA LYS A 17 -3.30 29.54 -1.51
C LYS A 17 -2.40 30.23 -0.48
N ASN A 18 -2.74 30.14 0.81
CA ASN A 18 -1.99 30.68 1.94
C ASN A 18 -1.05 29.67 2.61
N CYS A 19 -1.02 28.41 2.15
CA CYS A 19 -0.20 27.35 2.71
C CYS A 19 0.96 27.00 1.77
N LEU A 20 2.13 26.72 2.35
CA LEU A 20 3.24 26.09 1.64
C LEU A 20 3.30 24.62 2.04
N PHE A 21 3.40 23.74 1.05
CA PHE A 21 3.45 22.30 1.26
C PHE A 21 4.89 21.79 1.23
N SER A 22 5.19 20.83 2.12
CA SER A 22 6.51 20.18 2.16
C SER A 22 6.77 19.46 0.83
N GLY A 23 7.91 19.75 0.19
CA GLY A 23 8.32 19.17 -1.09
C GLY A 23 8.13 20.07 -2.32
N THR A 24 7.49 21.24 -2.19
CA THR A 24 7.42 22.23 -3.28
C THR A 24 8.57 23.25 -3.20
N ASN A 25 8.97 23.80 -4.36
CA ASN A 25 10.02 24.81 -4.44
C ASN A 25 9.44 26.21 -4.74
N VAL A 26 10.02 27.25 -4.16
CA VAL A 26 9.64 28.64 -4.38
C VAL A 26 10.31 29.12 -5.68
N SER A 27 9.51 29.24 -6.75
CA SER A 27 10.00 29.67 -8.07
C SER A 27 10.46 31.14 -8.10
N SER A 28 9.81 32.03 -7.34
CA SER A 28 10.19 33.44 -7.24
C SER A 28 9.71 34.07 -5.93
N GLY A 29 10.52 34.97 -5.37
CA GLY A 29 10.20 35.74 -4.17
C GLY A 29 10.81 35.19 -2.88
N LYS A 30 10.48 35.84 -1.76
CA LYS A 30 10.81 35.39 -0.40
C LYS A 30 9.53 35.33 0.41
N ALA A 31 9.32 34.21 1.11
CA ALA A 31 8.19 34.03 2.02
C ALA A 31 8.71 33.76 3.43
N ARG A 32 7.92 34.14 4.43
CA ARG A 32 8.13 33.79 5.83
C ARG A 32 6.81 33.26 6.37
N GLY A 33 6.83 32.11 7.03
CA GLY A 33 5.65 31.44 7.54
C GLY A 33 5.97 30.64 8.79
N ILE A 34 4.94 30.06 9.39
CA ILE A 34 5.04 29.19 10.56
C ILE A 34 4.90 27.74 10.08
N VAL A 35 5.73 26.86 10.61
CA VAL A 35 5.63 25.42 10.36
C VAL A 35 4.46 24.87 11.17
N PHE A 36 3.44 24.35 10.49
CA PHE A 36 2.24 23.78 11.11
C PHE A 36 2.22 22.25 11.11
N GLY A 37 3.15 21.59 10.42
CA GLY A 37 3.27 20.13 10.38
C GLY A 37 4.60 19.68 9.75
N THR A 38 5.13 18.55 10.21
CA THR A 38 6.42 17.98 9.77
C THR A 38 6.33 16.47 9.61
N GLY A 39 7.15 15.89 8.73
CA GLY A 39 7.20 14.44 8.54
C GLY A 39 5.89 13.87 8.00
N LEU A 40 5.32 12.88 8.69
CA LEU A 40 4.09 12.18 8.29
C LEU A 40 2.83 13.06 8.39
N ASP A 41 2.84 14.09 9.24
CA ASP A 41 1.73 15.06 9.37
C ASP A 41 1.64 16.06 8.20
N THR A 42 2.58 16.00 7.26
CA THR A 42 2.50 16.78 6.02
C THR A 42 1.60 16.10 5.00
N GLU A 43 1.03 16.86 4.06
CA GLU A 43 0.20 16.30 2.99
C GLU A 43 0.95 15.25 2.15
N ILE A 44 2.25 15.45 1.92
CA ILE A 44 3.10 14.44 1.25
C ILE A 44 3.38 13.23 2.15
N GLY A 45 3.43 13.44 3.47
CA GLY A 45 3.55 12.38 4.47
C GLY A 45 2.33 11.46 4.50
N LYS A 46 1.12 12.01 4.41
CA LYS A 46 -0.13 11.24 4.31
C LYS A 46 -0.15 10.34 3.06
N ILE A 47 0.23 10.89 1.91
CA ILE A 47 0.34 10.13 0.66
C ILE A 47 1.37 9.00 0.80
N ARG A 48 2.51 9.27 1.44
CA ARG A 48 3.53 8.24 1.69
C ARG A 48 2.99 7.12 2.58
N THR A 49 2.24 7.45 3.63
CA THR A 49 1.62 6.46 4.50
C THR A 49 0.63 5.60 3.71
N GLU A 50 -0.27 6.21 2.94
CA GLU A 50 -1.23 5.49 2.10
C GLU A 50 -0.55 4.58 1.06
N MET A 51 0.54 5.05 0.44
CA MET A 51 1.33 4.24 -0.49
C MET A 51 2.00 3.04 0.18
N VAL A 52 2.43 3.17 1.44
CA VAL A 52 3.09 2.09 2.19
C VAL A 52 2.07 1.12 2.77
N GLU A 53 0.90 1.62 3.20
CA GLU A 53 -0.22 0.81 3.67
C GLU A 53 -0.93 0.05 2.55
N THR A 54 -0.77 0.48 1.30
CA THR A 54 -1.21 -0.30 0.15
C THR A 54 -0.36 -1.57 0.11
N GLU A 55 -0.85 -2.63 0.75
CA GLU A 55 -0.28 -3.96 0.66
C GLU A 55 -0.03 -4.28 -0.81
N ALA A 56 1.18 -4.74 -1.11
CA ALA A 56 1.54 -5.14 -2.46
C ALA A 56 0.61 -6.27 -2.87
N GLU A 57 -0.44 -5.93 -3.63
CA GLU A 57 -1.34 -6.94 -4.18
C GLU A 57 -0.50 -7.93 -4.97
N LYS A 58 -0.59 -9.22 -4.58
CA LYS A 58 0.07 -10.29 -5.33
C LYS A 58 -0.38 -10.17 -6.77
N THR A 59 0.59 -10.12 -7.70
CA THR A 59 0.28 -10.05 -9.13
C THR A 59 -0.67 -11.20 -9.53
N PRO A 60 -1.60 -10.98 -10.46
CA PRO A 60 -2.55 -12.02 -10.88
C PRO A 60 -1.87 -13.29 -11.40
N LEU A 61 -0.59 -13.21 -11.81
CA LEU A 61 0.21 -14.37 -12.18
C LEU A 61 0.73 -15.16 -10.97
N GLN A 62 1.21 -14.48 -9.92
CA GLN A 62 1.65 -15.14 -8.67
C GLN A 62 0.50 -15.86 -7.98
N GLN A 63 -0.69 -15.27 -7.94
CA GLN A 63 -1.87 -15.92 -7.36
C GLN A 63 -2.20 -17.23 -8.07
N LYS A 64 -2.18 -17.22 -9.41
CA LYS A 64 -2.39 -18.44 -10.20
C LYS A 64 -1.29 -19.49 -9.96
N LEU A 65 -0.03 -19.09 -9.87
CA LEU A 65 1.07 -20.01 -9.59
C LEU A 65 0.96 -20.64 -8.19
N ASP A 66 0.58 -19.85 -7.18
CA ASP A 66 0.33 -20.33 -5.81
C ASP A 66 -0.82 -21.37 -5.82
N GLU A 67 -1.94 -21.07 -6.49
CA GLU A 67 -3.07 -22.00 -6.65
C GLU A 67 -2.66 -23.30 -7.39
N PHE A 68 -1.89 -23.19 -8.49
CA PHE A 68 -1.39 -24.35 -9.21
C PHE A 68 -0.47 -25.21 -8.34
N GLY A 69 0.43 -24.58 -7.58
CA GLY A 69 1.33 -25.26 -6.65
C GLY A 69 0.58 -25.99 -5.53
N GLU A 70 -0.45 -25.35 -4.96
CA GLU A 70 -1.27 -25.93 -3.91
C GLU A 70 -2.08 -27.14 -4.41
N GLN A 71 -2.66 -27.05 -5.61
CA GLN A 71 -3.36 -28.18 -6.24
C GLN A 71 -2.43 -29.38 -6.48
N LEU A 72 -1.25 -29.14 -7.05
CA LEU A 72 -0.26 -30.21 -7.29
C LEU A 72 0.18 -30.87 -5.99
N SER A 73 0.51 -30.05 -4.97
CA SER A 73 0.93 -30.54 -3.65
C SER A 73 -0.15 -31.42 -3.00
N LYS A 74 -1.43 -31.03 -3.10
CA LYS A 74 -2.55 -31.80 -2.57
C LYS A 74 -2.70 -33.15 -3.27
N VAL A 75 -2.61 -33.19 -4.60
CA VAL A 75 -2.73 -34.44 -5.38
C VAL A 75 -1.60 -35.41 -5.03
N ILE A 76 -0.34 -34.93 -5.02
CA ILE A 76 0.83 -35.76 -4.70
C ILE A 76 0.71 -36.32 -3.28
N SER A 77 0.32 -35.49 -2.31
CA SER A 77 0.14 -35.90 -0.91
C SER A 77 -0.90 -37.02 -0.77
N VAL A 78 -2.03 -36.93 -1.49
CA VAL A 78 -3.05 -37.99 -1.49
C VAL A 78 -2.51 -39.29 -2.08
N ILE A 79 -1.77 -39.23 -3.19
CA ILE A 79 -1.17 -40.42 -3.81
C ILE A 79 -0.14 -41.07 -2.86
N CYS A 80 0.69 -40.27 -2.20
CA CYS A 80 1.66 -40.77 -1.23
C CYS A 80 1.00 -41.55 -0.09
N ILE A 81 -0.07 -40.99 0.50
CA ILE A 81 -0.83 -41.65 1.57
C ILE A 81 -1.50 -42.94 1.06
N ALA A 82 -2.07 -42.91 -0.15
CA ALA A 82 -2.71 -44.07 -0.76
C ALA A 82 -1.72 -45.22 -1.00
N VAL A 83 -0.54 -44.92 -1.56
CA VAL A 83 0.50 -45.92 -1.80
C VAL A 83 1.02 -46.48 -0.47
N TRP A 84 1.20 -45.64 0.54
CA TRP A 84 1.61 -46.07 1.87
C TRP A 84 0.59 -47.02 2.52
N ALA A 85 -0.71 -46.70 2.43
CA ALA A 85 -1.79 -47.54 2.95
C ALA A 85 -1.88 -48.90 2.24
N ILE A 86 -1.73 -48.93 0.91
CA ILE A 86 -1.73 -50.19 0.14
C ILE A 86 -0.50 -51.04 0.50
N ASN A 87 0.67 -50.41 0.62
CA ASN A 87 1.90 -51.12 0.94
C ASN A 87 1.86 -51.76 2.33
N ILE A 88 1.37 -51.03 3.34
CA ILE A 88 1.29 -51.56 4.71
C ILE A 88 0.22 -52.67 4.84
N GLY A 89 -0.88 -52.57 4.08
CA GLY A 89 -1.92 -53.59 4.03
C GLY A 89 -1.54 -54.86 3.26
N HIS A 90 -0.53 -54.81 2.39
CA HIS A 90 -0.02 -55.98 1.66
C HIS A 90 1.08 -56.73 2.44
N PHE A 91 1.77 -56.07 3.37
CA PHE A 91 2.85 -56.64 4.19
C PHE A 91 2.41 -57.14 5.57
N ASN A 92 1.11 -57.04 5.92
CA ASN A 92 0.51 -57.63 7.12
C ASN A 92 -0.49 -58.72 6.74
#